data_AF-A0A2T7QC41-F1
#
_entry.id   AF-A0A2T7QC41-F1
#
_cell.length_a   1.000
_cell.length_b   1.000
_cell.length_c   1.000
_cell.angle_alpha   90.00
_cell.angle_beta   90.00
_cell.angle_gamma   90.00
#
_symmetry.space_group_name_H-M   'P 1'
#
loop_
_entity.id
_entity.type
_entity.pdbx_description
1 polymer ?
#
loop_
_entity_poly.entity_id
_entity_poly.type
_entity_poly.pdbx_seq_one_letter_code
_entity_poly.pdbx_strand_id
1 'polypeptide(L)'
;MENNNDFDLMDVIKDYLSCAKYVCGLLIDYYQVNETLMRARVLETIPKEGFVENIYFRFHGRGCFFKYDGGEIDIDFGPKGRFDGFDLYRIKKFLETNTRFKINQSDDDFIEKQFNMFIRNHVIDKLPGYEDDFLYYVETR
;
A
#
# COMPACT_ATOMS: atom_id res chain seq x y z
N MET A 1 10.26 -25.87 -21.32
CA MET A 1 9.03 -25.05 -21.26
C MET A 1 9.20 -24.16 -20.05
N GLU A 2 9.78 -22.99 -20.24
CA GLU A 2 9.90 -21.98 -19.19
C GLU A 2 8.49 -21.45 -18.95
N ASN A 3 7.93 -21.73 -17.78
CA ASN A 3 6.74 -21.04 -17.30
C ASN A 3 7.19 -19.61 -16.94
N ASN A 4 7.28 -18.75 -17.96
CA ASN A 4 7.36 -17.30 -17.79
C ASN A 4 5.99 -16.84 -17.29
N ASN A 5 5.75 -17.00 -15.99
CA ASN A 5 4.78 -16.15 -15.32
C ASN A 5 5.48 -14.79 -15.25
N ASP A 6 5.35 -13.99 -16.31
CA ASP A 6 5.94 -12.66 -16.39
C ASP A 6 5.44 -11.84 -15.21
N PHE A 7 6.29 -11.71 -14.21
CA PHE A 7 6.06 -10.89 -13.04
C PHE A 7 6.09 -9.42 -13.48
N ASP A 8 4.93 -8.77 -13.54
CA ASP A 8 4.82 -7.33 -13.82
C ASP A 8 4.67 -6.56 -12.50
N LEU A 9 5.70 -5.79 -12.14
CA LEU A 9 5.70 -4.94 -10.95
C LEU A 9 4.54 -3.92 -10.98
N MET A 10 4.11 -3.46 -12.15
CA MET A 10 2.99 -2.53 -12.25
C MET A 10 1.67 -3.18 -11.85
N ASP A 11 1.45 -4.44 -12.20
CA ASP A 11 0.23 -5.15 -11.78
C ASP A 11 0.22 -5.39 -10.27
N VAL A 12 1.40 -5.66 -9.69
CA VAL A 12 1.56 -5.72 -8.23
C VAL A 12 1.23 -4.39 -7.56
N ILE A 13 1.71 -3.28 -8.12
CA ILE A 13 1.41 -1.94 -7.59
C ILE A 13 -0.10 -1.69 -7.68
N LYS A 14 -0.76 -2.01 -8.80
CA LYS A 14 -2.22 -1.89 -8.92
C LYS A 14 -2.97 -2.75 -7.90
N ASP A 15 -2.49 -3.97 -7.65
CA ASP A 15 -3.06 -4.86 -6.63
C ASP A 15 -2.89 -4.26 -5.22
N TYR A 16 -1.71 -3.73 -4.89
CA TYR A 16 -1.45 -3.01 -3.63
C TYR A 16 -2.42 -1.84 -3.46
N LEU A 17 -2.57 -0.99 -4.50
CA LEU A 17 -3.45 0.18 -4.47
C LEU A 17 -4.93 -0.21 -4.34
N SER A 18 -5.34 -1.28 -5.01
CA SER A 18 -6.71 -1.80 -4.92
C SER A 18 -6.99 -2.36 -3.53
N CYS A 19 -6.04 -3.09 -2.95
CA CYS A 19 -6.11 -3.58 -1.58
C CYS A 19 -6.17 -2.42 -0.57
N ALA A 20 -5.29 -1.41 -0.72
CA ALA A 20 -5.28 -0.22 0.13
C ALA A 20 -6.62 0.52 0.09
N LYS A 21 -7.17 0.74 -1.10
CA LYS A 21 -8.50 1.33 -1.27
C LYS A 21 -9.59 0.52 -0.59
N TYR A 22 -9.55 -0.81 -0.72
CA TYR A 22 -10.52 -1.70 -0.10
C TYR A 22 -10.45 -1.64 1.44
N VAL A 23 -9.28 -1.87 2.03
CA VAL A 23 -9.16 -1.94 3.51
C VAL A 23 -9.34 -0.58 4.18
N CYS A 24 -8.87 0.51 3.56
CA CYS A 24 -9.12 1.85 4.06
C CYS A 24 -10.60 2.24 3.91
N GLY A 25 -11.22 1.90 2.78
CA GLY A 25 -12.66 2.08 2.56
C GLY A 25 -13.50 1.34 3.59
N LEU A 26 -13.13 0.09 3.92
CA LEU A 26 -13.79 -0.70 4.94
C LEU A 26 -13.80 0.01 6.31
N LEU A 27 -12.67 0.59 6.74
CA LEU A 27 -12.63 1.35 7.99
C LEU A 27 -13.47 2.64 7.91
N ILE A 28 -13.44 3.34 6.77
CA ILE A 28 -14.23 4.55 6.56
C ILE A 28 -15.72 4.23 6.70
N ASP A 29 -16.19 3.19 6.02
CA ASP A 29 -17.59 2.81 6.00
C ASP A 29 -18.04 2.26 7.35
N TYR A 30 -17.25 1.37 7.97
CA TYR A 30 -17.61 0.73 9.23
C TYR A 30 -17.69 1.72 10.41
N TYR A 31 -16.72 2.64 10.51
CA TYR A 31 -16.67 3.65 11.57
C TYR A 31 -17.34 4.98 11.18
N GLN A 32 -17.96 5.06 10.00
CA GLN A 32 -18.64 6.25 9.48
C GLN A 32 -17.74 7.51 9.52
N VAL A 33 -16.50 7.34 9.04
CA VAL A 33 -15.48 8.38 9.09
C VAL A 33 -15.77 9.47 8.06
N ASN A 34 -15.91 10.72 8.54
CA ASN A 34 -16.16 11.90 7.69
C ASN A 34 -14.91 12.78 7.46
N GLU A 35 -13.74 12.26 7.82
CA GLU A 35 -12.44 12.94 7.84
C GLU A 35 -11.33 11.98 7.41
N THR A 36 -10.05 12.31 7.65
CA THR A 36 -8.96 11.34 7.36
C THR A 36 -8.92 10.23 8.41
N LEU A 37 -8.53 9.02 8.03
CA LEU A 37 -8.39 7.90 8.97
C LEU A 37 -7.48 8.23 10.17
N MET A 38 -6.40 8.99 9.95
CA MET A 38 -5.54 9.47 11.04
C MET A 38 -6.26 10.43 11.98
N ARG A 39 -7.08 11.34 11.45
CA ARG A 39 -7.83 12.27 12.29
C ARG A 39 -8.87 11.54 13.12
N ALA A 40 -9.60 10.60 12.51
CA ALA A 40 -10.57 9.74 13.17
C ALA A 40 -9.91 8.88 14.26
N ARG A 41 -8.69 8.39 14.02
CA ARG A 41 -7.88 7.71 15.04
C ARG A 41 -7.51 8.63 16.20
N VAL A 42 -7.09 9.87 15.94
CA VAL A 42 -6.74 10.86 16.99
C VAL A 42 -7.96 11.26 17.81
N LEU A 43 -9.13 11.32 17.19
CA LEU A 43 -10.42 11.60 17.85
C LEU A 43 -11.04 10.38 18.54
N GLU A 44 -10.37 9.22 18.48
CA GLU A 44 -10.85 7.95 19.06
C GLU A 44 -12.16 7.42 18.44
N THR A 45 -12.56 7.94 17.28
CA THR A 45 -13.65 7.40 16.45
C THR A 45 -13.31 5.99 15.96
N ILE A 46 -12.04 5.77 15.61
CA ILE A 46 -11.49 4.45 15.32
C ILE A 46 -10.52 4.07 16.44
N PRO A 47 -10.63 2.86 17.04
CA PRO A 47 -9.66 2.41 18.02
C PRO A 47 -8.27 2.25 17.39
N LYS A 48 -7.23 2.13 18.23
CA LYS A 48 -5.85 1.97 17.74
C LYS A 48 -5.67 0.69 16.93
N GLU A 49 -6.34 -0.38 17.32
CA GLU A 49 -6.31 -1.67 16.66
C GLU A 49 -7.62 -2.41 16.94
N GLY A 50 -7.92 -3.40 16.11
CA GLY A 50 -9.13 -4.19 16.24
C GLY A 50 -9.39 -5.04 15.02
N PHE A 51 -10.61 -5.56 14.94
CA PHE A 51 -11.09 -6.32 13.79
C PHE A 51 -12.30 -5.61 13.21
N VAL A 52 -12.35 -5.50 11.89
CA VAL A 52 -13.57 -5.22 11.14
C VAL A 52 -13.81 -6.42 10.24
N GLU A 53 -14.96 -7.07 10.43
CA GLU A 53 -15.24 -8.39 9.86
C GLU A 53 -14.14 -9.39 10.22
N ASN A 54 -13.36 -9.85 9.24
CA ASN A 54 -12.22 -10.77 9.43
C ASN A 54 -10.87 -10.12 9.14
N ILE A 55 -10.82 -8.79 9.07
CA ILE A 55 -9.60 -8.03 8.80
C ILE A 55 -9.13 -7.39 10.09
N TYR A 56 -7.94 -7.81 10.54
CA TYR A 56 -7.24 -7.14 11.63
C TYR A 56 -6.64 -5.83 11.12
N PHE A 57 -6.75 -4.76 11.88
CA PHE A 57 -6.07 -3.50 11.61
C PHE A 57 -5.33 -3.00 12.85
N ARG A 58 -4.23 -2.27 12.63
CA ARG A 58 -3.47 -1.59 13.68
C ARG A 58 -2.84 -0.32 13.15
N PHE A 59 -3.25 0.81 13.69
CA PHE A 59 -2.62 2.09 13.45
C PHE A 59 -1.23 2.14 14.08
N HIS A 60 -0.27 2.68 13.33
CA HIS A 60 1.09 2.94 13.74
C HIS A 60 1.54 4.26 13.11
N GLY A 61 2.60 4.89 13.63
CA GLY A 61 3.19 6.10 13.04
C GLY A 61 2.17 7.04 12.37
N ARG A 62 2.28 7.16 11.05
CA ARG A 62 1.35 7.90 10.17
C ARG A 62 0.49 6.98 9.28
N GLY A 63 0.35 5.71 9.63
CA GLY A 63 -0.17 4.66 8.78
C GLY A 63 -1.08 3.67 9.49
N CYS A 64 -1.43 2.61 8.77
CA CYS A 64 -2.20 1.51 9.31
C CYS A 64 -1.79 0.19 8.64
N PHE A 65 -1.53 -0.80 9.48
CA PHE A 65 -1.25 -2.16 9.07
C PHE A 65 -2.55 -2.96 9.06
N PHE A 66 -2.73 -3.81 8.05
CA PHE A 66 -3.86 -4.72 7.94
C PHE A 66 -3.41 -6.15 7.70
N LYS A 67 -4.16 -7.11 8.25
CA LYS A 67 -3.95 -8.55 8.06
C LYS A 67 -5.28 -9.24 7.80
N TYR A 68 -5.32 -10.08 6.77
CA TYR A 68 -6.50 -10.80 6.31
C TYR A 68 -6.12 -12.22 5.86
N ASP A 69 -7.12 -13.04 5.55
CA ASP A 69 -6.87 -14.37 5.01
C ASP A 69 -6.22 -14.26 3.62
N GLY A 70 -4.97 -14.73 3.51
CA GLY A 70 -4.20 -14.68 2.28
C GLY A 70 -3.13 -13.59 2.21
N GLY A 71 -3.01 -12.67 3.18
CA GLY A 71 -1.89 -11.73 3.21
C GLY A 71 -1.96 -10.58 4.23
N GLU A 72 -1.02 -9.66 4.05
CA GLU A 72 -0.86 -8.47 4.88
C GLU A 72 -0.60 -7.24 3.98
N ILE A 73 -0.99 -6.06 4.44
CA ILE A 73 -0.67 -4.79 3.78
C ILE A 73 -0.33 -3.73 4.82
N ASP A 74 0.76 -3.01 4.57
CA ASP A 74 1.17 -1.86 5.38
C ASP A 74 1.07 -0.58 4.55
N ILE A 75 0.35 0.41 5.07
CA ILE A 75 -0.02 1.64 4.37
C ILE A 75 0.44 2.82 5.21
N ASP A 76 1.13 3.76 4.60
CA ASP A 76 1.35 5.08 5.20
C ASP A 76 0.43 6.10 4.57
N PHE A 77 -0.20 6.91 5.40
CA PHE A 77 -1.07 7.96 4.92
C PHE A 77 -0.22 9.16 4.46
N GLY A 78 -0.34 9.46 3.18
CA GLY A 78 0.24 10.63 2.55
C GLY A 78 -0.55 11.91 2.81
N PRO A 79 -0.14 13.02 2.18
CA PRO A 79 -0.78 14.32 2.32
C PRO A 79 -2.29 14.27 2.09
N LYS A 80 -3.03 15.04 2.90
CA LYS A 80 -4.51 15.09 2.88
C LYS A 80 -5.20 13.74 3.14
N GLY A 81 -4.50 12.78 3.76
CA GLY A 81 -5.07 11.48 4.10
C GLY A 81 -5.09 10.48 2.95
N ARG A 82 -4.31 10.74 1.89
CA ARG A 82 -4.11 9.79 0.79
C ARG A 82 -3.58 8.46 1.32
N PHE A 83 -4.10 7.35 0.80
CA PHE A 83 -3.66 5.99 1.14
C PHE A 83 -3.19 5.21 -0.10
N ASP A 84 -2.97 5.92 -1.20
CA ASP A 84 -2.51 5.40 -2.49
C ASP A 84 -1.01 5.72 -2.74
N GLY A 85 -0.30 6.15 -1.70
CA GLY A 85 1.15 6.32 -1.72
C GLY A 85 1.86 5.04 -1.26
N PHE A 86 3.00 4.75 -1.86
CA PHE A 86 3.79 3.55 -1.54
C PHE A 86 5.29 3.80 -1.71
N ASP A 87 6.10 2.89 -1.18
CA ASP A 87 7.54 2.84 -1.43
C ASP A 87 7.96 1.41 -1.76
N LEU A 88 9.22 1.23 -2.16
CA LEU A 88 9.76 -0.08 -2.53
C LEU A 88 9.63 -1.10 -1.40
N TYR A 89 9.80 -0.69 -0.14
CA TYR A 89 9.71 -1.57 1.01
C TYR A 89 8.29 -2.13 1.17
N ARG A 90 7.26 -1.26 1.09
CA ARG A 90 5.85 -1.67 1.19
C ARG A 90 5.44 -2.58 0.05
N ILE A 91 5.92 -2.32 -1.17
CA ILE A 91 5.66 -3.19 -2.32
C ILE A 91 6.31 -4.56 -2.12
N LYS A 92 7.59 -4.63 -1.74
CA LYS A 92 8.27 -5.90 -1.43
C LYS A 92 7.57 -6.65 -0.29
N LYS A 93 7.14 -5.95 0.76
CA LYS A 93 6.44 -6.58 1.88
C LYS A 93 5.08 -7.14 1.52
N PHE A 94 4.31 -6.40 0.72
CA PHE A 94 3.01 -6.84 0.21
C PHE A 94 3.18 -8.13 -0.62
N LEU A 95 4.17 -8.12 -1.49
CA LEU A 95 4.60 -9.25 -2.30
C LEU A 95 4.98 -10.50 -1.49
N GLU A 96 5.83 -10.35 -0.49
CA GLU A 96 6.28 -11.46 0.38
C GLU A 96 5.15 -12.12 1.17
N THR A 97 4.18 -11.33 1.61
CA THR A 97 3.15 -11.77 2.56
C THR A 97 1.89 -12.28 1.89
N ASN A 98 1.64 -11.90 0.64
CA ASN A 98 0.42 -12.27 -0.07
C ASN A 98 0.60 -13.58 -0.83
N THR A 99 -0.15 -14.60 -0.43
CA THR A 99 -0.11 -15.97 -0.96
C THR A 99 -0.36 -16.09 -2.47
N ARG A 100 -0.96 -15.07 -3.08
CA ARG A 100 -1.15 -14.96 -4.53
C ARG A 100 0.17 -14.85 -5.30
N PHE A 101 1.20 -14.25 -4.72
CA PHE A 101 2.48 -14.05 -5.37
C PHE A 101 3.45 -15.19 -5.02
N LYS A 102 4.19 -15.66 -6.01
CA LYS A 102 5.27 -16.65 -5.84
C LYS A 102 6.58 -15.96 -6.21
N ILE A 103 7.34 -15.55 -5.21
CA ILE A 103 8.50 -14.69 -5.37
C ILE A 103 9.73 -15.42 -4.84
N ASN A 104 10.81 -15.39 -5.62
CA ASN A 104 12.11 -15.94 -5.28
C ASN A 104 13.13 -14.82 -5.08
N GLN A 105 14.29 -15.12 -4.48
CA GLN A 105 15.35 -14.12 -4.26
C GLN A 105 15.84 -13.42 -5.55
N SER A 106 15.76 -14.07 -6.71
CA SER A 106 16.10 -13.46 -8.00
C SER A 106 15.20 -12.28 -8.38
N ASP A 107 14.04 -12.17 -7.75
CA ASP A 107 13.03 -11.17 -8.08
C ASP A 107 13.32 -9.84 -7.37
N ASP A 108 14.10 -9.84 -6.28
CA ASP A 108 14.40 -8.62 -5.50
C ASP A 108 15.16 -7.56 -6.30
N ASP A 109 16.20 -7.99 -7.03
CA ASP A 109 17.00 -7.12 -7.90
C ASP A 109 16.16 -6.62 -9.08
N PHE A 110 15.30 -7.50 -9.62
CA PHE A 110 14.40 -7.15 -10.70
C PHE A 110 13.38 -6.10 -10.26
N ILE A 111 12.75 -6.30 -9.10
CA ILE A 111 11.76 -5.38 -8.50
C ILE A 111 12.40 -4.00 -8.29
N GLU A 112 13.59 -3.93 -7.70
CA GLU A 112 14.28 -2.66 -7.48
C GLU A 112 14.63 -1.96 -8.80
N LYS A 113 15.12 -2.71 -9.80
CA LYS A 113 15.42 -2.15 -11.13
C LYS A 113 14.18 -1.60 -11.83
N GLN A 114 13.06 -2.32 -11.77
CA GLN A 114 11.78 -1.87 -12.34
C GLN A 114 11.24 -0.63 -11.61
N PHE A 115 11.28 -0.63 -10.27
CA PHE A 115 10.84 0.51 -9.46
C PHE A 115 11.64 1.78 -9.81
N ASN A 116 12.96 1.68 -9.88
CA ASN A 116 13.84 2.79 -10.29
C ASN A 116 13.61 3.22 -11.75
N MET A 117 13.22 2.29 -12.63
CA MET A 117 12.82 2.63 -14.00
C MET A 117 11.50 3.41 -14.02
N PHE A 118 10.51 3.06 -13.19
CA PHE A 118 9.25 3.79 -13.09
C PHE A 118 9.44 5.22 -12.57
N ILE A 119 10.34 5.43 -11.60
CA ILE A 119 10.72 6.77 -11.15
C ILE A 119 11.34 7.57 -12.30
N ARG A 120 12.37 7.02 -12.97
CA ARG A 120 13.06 7.73 -14.06
C ARG A 120 12.16 8.09 -15.24
N ASN A 121 11.12 7.30 -15.49
CA ASN A 121 10.21 7.48 -16.61
C ASN A 121 8.94 8.25 -16.25
N HIS A 122 8.83 8.80 -15.03
CA HIS A 122 7.64 9.51 -14.55
C HIS A 122 6.36 8.66 -14.72
N VAL A 123 6.49 7.39 -14.34
CA VAL A 123 5.36 6.45 -14.19
C VAL A 123 4.87 6.49 -12.74
N ILE A 124 5.81 6.61 -11.80
CA ILE A 124 5.53 6.92 -10.40
C ILE A 124 6.37 8.13 -10.02
N ASP A 125 5.79 9.05 -9.26
CA ASP A 125 6.45 10.30 -8.88
C ASP A 125 6.15 10.70 -7.44
N LYS A 126 6.95 11.64 -6.93
CA LYS A 126 6.66 12.34 -5.68
C LYS A 126 5.51 13.30 -5.88
N LEU A 127 4.72 13.51 -4.84
CA LEU A 127 3.68 14.51 -4.88
C LEU A 127 4.32 15.92 -4.83
N PRO A 128 3.99 16.84 -5.75
CA PRO A 128 4.52 18.20 -5.72
C PRO A 128 4.21 18.92 -4.40
N GLY A 129 5.22 19.58 -3.84
CA GLY A 129 5.17 20.23 -2.51
C GLY A 129 5.37 19.27 -1.33
N TYR A 130 5.62 17.98 -1.60
CA TYR A 130 5.92 16.94 -0.61
C TYR A 130 7.09 16.07 -1.06
N GLU A 131 8.09 16.66 -1.72
CA GLU A 131 9.23 15.96 -2.30
C GLU A 131 10.10 15.27 -1.25
N ASP A 132 10.11 15.77 -0.01
CA ASP A 132 10.79 15.17 1.14
C ASP A 132 10.08 13.92 1.69
N ASP A 133 8.85 13.63 1.23
CA ASP A 133 8.13 12.41 1.59
C ASP A 133 8.75 11.19 0.88
N PHE A 134 8.85 10.06 1.56
CA PHE A 134 9.36 8.81 0.99
C PHE A 134 8.37 8.06 0.10
N LEU A 135 7.08 8.44 0.11
CA LEU A 135 6.06 7.82 -0.74
C LEU A 135 6.14 8.30 -2.19
N TYR A 136 5.83 7.39 -3.11
CA TYR A 136 5.62 7.61 -4.53
C TYR A 136 4.16 7.31 -4.86
N TYR A 137 3.66 7.91 -5.94
CA TYR A 137 2.28 7.78 -6.40
C TYR A 137 2.28 7.45 -7.89
N VAL A 138 1.31 6.66 -8.35
CA VAL A 138 1.12 6.43 -9.79
C VAL A 138 0.62 7.73 -10.43
N GLU A 139 1.30 8.17 -11.49
CA GLU A 139 0.89 9.33 -12.25
C GLU A 139 -0.41 9.05 -13.03
N THR A 140 -1.40 9.91 -12.86
CA THR A 140 -2.62 9.90 -13.69
C THR A 140 -2.41 10.90 -14.80
N ARG A 141 -1.85 10.43 -15.93
CA ARG A 141 -1.73 11.23 -17.15
C ARG A 141 -3.09 11.50 -17.79
#